data_AF-A0A0Q9K203-F1
#
_entry.id   AF-A0A0Q9K203-F1
#
_cell.length_a   1.000
_cell.length_b   1.000
_cell.length_c   1.000
_cell.angle_alpha   90.00
_cell.angle_beta   90.00
_cell.angle_gamma   90.00
#
_symmetry.space_group_name_H-M   'P 1'
#
loop_
_entity.id
_entity.type
_entity.pdbx_description
1 polymer ?
#
loop_
_entity_poly.entity_id
_entity_poly.type
_entity_poly.pdbx_seq_one_letter_code
_entity_poly.pdbx_strand_id
1 'polypeptide(L)'
;METKNSPRKIWFILSIICFVFGIVVWIPNIVLGDAKSFWILTIIINPLGMVFGYIGKSRFGMILNGIMSFSFFIFMFIGYLINALFGGKP
;
A
#
# COMPACT_ATOMS: atom_id res chain seq x y z
N MET A 1 15.00 5.45 31.09
CA MET A 1 14.88 6.44 30.01
C MET A 1 13.48 6.33 29.42
N GLU A 2 12.52 7.12 29.90
CA GLU A 2 11.22 7.22 29.25
C GLU A 2 11.38 8.00 27.95
N THR A 3 11.19 7.33 26.81
CA THR A 3 11.15 8.01 25.53
C THR A 3 9.87 8.84 25.48
N LYS A 4 9.97 10.15 25.71
CA LYS A 4 8.87 11.09 25.50
C LYS A 4 8.55 11.12 24.01
N ASN A 5 7.81 10.12 23.53
CA ASN A 5 7.35 10.06 22.16
C ASN A 5 6.38 11.21 21.95
N SER A 6 6.84 12.23 21.21
CA SER A 6 5.94 13.27 20.72
C SER A 6 4.78 12.58 19.99
N PRO A 7 3.51 12.97 20.26
CA PRO A 7 2.34 12.30 19.66
C PRO A 7 2.44 12.20 18.14
N ARG A 8 3.11 13.16 17.48
CA ARG A 8 3.38 13.12 16.03
C ARG A 8 4.22 11.91 15.57
N LYS A 9 5.19 11.48 16.37
CA LYS A 9 6.05 10.32 16.06
C LYS A 9 5.23 9.03 16.04
N ILE A 10 4.27 8.89 16.95
CA ILE A 10 3.40 7.71 17.02
C ILE A 10 2.54 7.63 15.75
N TRP A 11 1.91 8.74 15.34
CA TRP A 11 1.12 8.78 14.10
C TRP A 11 1.95 8.47 12.85
N PHE A 12 3.19 8.96 12.79
CA PHE A 12 4.10 8.61 11.71
C PHE A 12 4.44 7.12 11.70
N ILE A 13 4.78 6.54 12.86
CA ILE A 13 5.05 5.11 12.98
C ILE A 13 3.84 4.27 12.55
N LEU A 14 2.63 4.64 12.98
CA LEU A 14 1.39 3.98 12.55
C LEU A 14 1.18 4.07 11.04
N SER A 15 1.44 5.23 10.43
CA SER A 15 1.39 5.41 8.97
C SER A 15 2.34 4.47 8.23
N ILE A 16 3.57 4.31 8.75
CA ILE A 16 4.56 3.40 8.20
C ILE A 16 4.15 1.93 8.38
N ILE A 17 3.60 1.57 9.54
CA ILE A 17 3.07 0.22 9.80
C ILE A 17 1.98 -0.11 8.78
N CYS A 18 1.01 0.79 8.55
CA CYS A 18 -0.02 0.60 7.53
C CYS A 18 0.57 0.42 6.12
N PHE A 19 1.61 1.18 5.78
CA PHE A 19 2.28 1.05 4.50
C PHE A 19 2.96 -0.32 4.34
N VAL A 20 3.71 -0.76 5.35
CA VAL A 20 4.38 -2.07 5.36
C VAL A 20 3.35 -3.20 5.30
N PHE A 21 2.23 -3.10 6.03
CA PHE A 21 1.13 -4.06 5.92
C PHE A 21 0.58 -4.14 4.49
N GLY A 22 0.41 -2.99 3.83
CA GLY A 22 0.02 -2.95 2.42
C GLY A 22 0.96 -3.76 1.54
N ILE A 23 2.27 -3.61 1.71
CA ILE A 23 3.29 -4.38 0.97
C ILE A 23 3.21 -5.88 1.29
N VAL A 24 3.05 -6.24 2.57
CA VAL A 24 2.97 -7.66 2.98
C VAL A 24 1.73 -8.33 2.40
N VAL A 25 0.60 -7.63 2.38
CA VAL A 25 -0.66 -8.09 1.76
C VAL A 25 -0.50 -8.38 0.26
N TRP A 26 0.46 -7.74 -0.40
CA TRP A 26 0.79 -8.00 -1.80
C TRP A 26 1.59 -9.27 -2.05
N ILE A 27 2.33 -9.77 -1.05
CA ILE A 27 3.21 -10.93 -1.21
C ILE A 27 2.43 -12.16 -1.72
N PRO A 28 1.27 -12.54 -1.15
CA PRO A 28 0.47 -13.65 -1.68
C PRO A 28 0.10 -13.46 -3.16
N ASN A 29 -0.26 -12.24 -3.57
CA ASN A 29 -0.69 -11.95 -4.94
C ASN A 29 0.45 -12.09 -5.96
N ILE A 30 1.68 -11.73 -5.58
CA ILE A 30 2.86 -11.82 -6.47
C ILE A 30 3.45 -13.23 -6.47
N VAL A 31 3.58 -13.85 -5.29
CA VAL A 31 4.33 -15.10 -5.12
C VAL A 31 3.47 -16.32 -5.41
N LEU A 32 2.20 -16.32 -4.98
CA LEU A 32 1.33 -17.48 -5.12
C LEU A 32 0.56 -17.48 -6.44
N GLY A 33 0.50 -16.35 -7.16
CA GLY A 33 -0.29 -16.19 -8.40
C GLY A 33 -1.81 -16.33 -8.21
N ASP A 34 -2.24 -16.72 -7.01
CA ASP A 34 -3.62 -16.77 -6.58
C ASP A 34 -4.10 -15.34 -6.32
N ALA A 35 -4.97 -14.85 -7.22
CA ALA A 35 -5.72 -13.61 -7.06
C ALA A 35 -6.79 -13.72 -5.95
N LYS A 36 -6.40 -14.19 -4.76
CA LYS A 36 -7.23 -14.10 -3.57
C LYS A 36 -7.41 -12.63 -3.24
N SER A 37 -8.63 -12.24 -2.89
CA SER A 37 -9.03 -10.85 -2.62
C SER A 37 -8.35 -10.20 -1.41
N PHE A 38 -7.21 -10.72 -0.93
CA PHE A 38 -6.41 -10.13 0.14
C PHE A 38 -5.96 -8.72 -0.20
N TRP A 39 -5.71 -8.41 -1.47
CA TRP A 39 -5.38 -7.06 -1.93
C TRP A 39 -6.43 -6.01 -1.57
N ILE A 40 -7.70 -6.38 -1.35
CA ILE A 40 -8.76 -5.47 -0.85
C ILE A 40 -8.39 -4.85 0.50
N LEU A 41 -7.60 -5.55 1.32
CA LEU A 41 -7.12 -5.01 2.59
C LEU A 41 -6.27 -3.75 2.39
N THR A 42 -5.58 -3.61 1.26
CA THR A 42 -4.82 -2.37 0.94
C THR A 42 -5.73 -1.17 0.71
N ILE A 43 -6.97 -1.38 0.23
CA ILE A 43 -7.98 -0.32 0.07
C ILE A 43 -8.53 0.14 1.43
N ILE A 44 -8.37 -0.65 2.49
CA ILE A 44 -8.83 -0.27 3.83
C ILE A 44 -7.66 0.23 4.68
N ILE A 45 -6.58 -0.55 4.77
CA ILE A 45 -5.44 -0.28 5.65
C ILE A 45 -4.64 0.94 5.18
N ASN A 46 -4.43 1.10 3.87
CA ASN A 46 -3.60 2.20 3.38
C ASN A 46 -4.31 3.56 3.44
N PRO A 47 -5.62 3.72 3.17
CA PRO A 47 -6.28 4.99 3.47
C PRO A 47 -6.23 5.37 4.95
N LEU A 48 -6.32 4.39 5.87
CA LEU A 48 -6.07 4.64 7.29
C LEU A 48 -4.63 5.13 7.54
N GLY A 49 -3.64 4.48 6.91
CA GLY A 49 -2.25 4.92 6.94
C GLY A 49 -2.03 6.33 6.37
N MET A 50 -2.80 6.72 5.35
CA MET A 50 -2.79 8.08 4.80
C MET A 50 -3.35 9.09 5.82
N VAL A 51 -4.45 8.75 6.49
CA VAL A 51 -5.02 9.58 7.57
C VAL A 51 -4.02 9.72 8.72
N PHE A 52 -3.36 8.64 9.14
CA PHE A 52 -2.30 8.71 10.15
C PHE A 52 -1.11 9.57 9.70
N GLY A 53 -0.73 9.49 8.42
CA GLY A 53 0.27 10.37 7.82
C GLY A 53 -0.14 11.84 7.90
N TYR A 54 -1.40 12.14 7.61
CA TYR A 54 -1.95 13.50 7.70
C TYR A 54 -1.93 14.03 9.13
N ILE A 55 -2.42 13.26 10.10
CA ILE A 55 -2.41 13.63 11.54
C ILE A 55 -0.96 13.80 12.05
N GLY A 56 -0.06 12.91 11.63
CA GLY A 56 1.37 12.98 11.93
C GLY A 56 2.13 14.09 11.19
N LYS A 57 1.47 14.85 10.31
CA LYS A 57 2.06 15.85 9.41
C LYS A 57 3.19 15.31 8.53
N SER A 58 3.13 14.03 8.18
CA SER A 58 4.07 13.36 7.29
C SER A 58 3.50 13.27 5.88
N ARG A 59 3.91 14.21 5.02
CA ARG A 59 3.59 14.16 3.57
C ARG A 59 4.06 12.85 2.95
N PHE A 60 5.21 12.35 3.40
CA PHE A 60 5.77 11.08 2.95
C PHE A 60 4.84 9.89 3.28
N GLY A 61 4.40 9.79 4.54
CA GLY A 61 3.47 8.72 4.95
C GLY A 61 2.12 8.77 4.23
N MET A 62 1.61 9.98 3.98
CA MET A 62 0.40 10.19 3.16
C MET A 62 0.57 9.68 1.73
N ILE A 63 1.64 10.11 1.04
CA ILE A 63 1.87 9.79 -0.37
C ILE A 63 2.10 8.28 -0.55
N LEU A 64 2.95 7.68 0.29
CA LEU A 64 3.22 6.25 0.23
C LEU A 64 1.95 5.42 0.39
N ASN A 65 1.14 5.74 1.39
CA ASN A 65 -0.11 5.05 1.60
C ASN A 65 -1.11 5.28 0.47
N GLY A 66 -1.18 6.49 -0.10
CA GLY A 66 -2.03 6.75 -1.26
C GLY A 66 -1.65 5.94 -2.49
N ILE A 67 -0.36 5.92 -2.84
CA ILE A 67 0.14 5.09 -3.94
C ILE A 67 -0.19 3.62 -3.65
N MET A 68 0.01 3.18 -2.41
CA MET A 68 -0.26 1.79 -2.02
C MET A 68 -1.74 1.42 -2.14
N SER A 69 -2.67 2.32 -1.82
CA SER A 69 -4.11 2.11 -1.99
C SER A 69 -4.52 1.87 -3.44
N PHE A 70 -3.86 2.54 -4.39
CA PHE A 70 -4.16 2.41 -5.82
C PHE A 70 -3.23 1.43 -6.55
N SER A 71 -2.23 0.90 -5.85
CA SER A 71 -1.20 0.02 -6.43
C SER A 71 -1.81 -1.14 -7.21
N PHE A 72 -2.85 -1.78 -6.68
CA PHE A 72 -3.48 -2.94 -7.31
C PHE A 72 -4.00 -2.63 -8.71
N PHE A 73 -4.72 -1.52 -8.85
CA PHE A 73 -5.25 -1.09 -10.14
C PHE A 73 -4.14 -0.76 -11.12
N ILE A 74 -3.08 -0.08 -10.66
CA ILE A 74 -1.95 0.31 -11.50
C ILE A 74 -1.23 -0.93 -12.04
N PHE A 75 -0.87 -1.87 -11.17
CA PHE A 75 -0.14 -3.07 -11.56
C PHE A 75 -0.97 -4.01 -12.43
N MET A 76 -2.27 -4.20 -12.13
CA MET A 76 -3.17 -4.99 -12.98
C MET A 76 -3.32 -4.36 -14.37
N PHE A 77 -3.52 -3.04 -14.43
CA PHE A 77 -3.60 -2.32 -15.71
C PHE A 77 -2.34 -2.52 -16.55
N ILE A 78 -1.16 -2.32 -15.95
CA ILE A 78 0.12 -2.52 -16.64
C ILE A 78 0.28 -3.96 -17.10
N GLY A 79 -0.04 -4.95 -16.25
CA GLY A 79 0.05 -6.36 -16.59
C GLY A 79 -0.82 -6.73 -17.79
N TYR A 80 -2.08 -6.28 -17.81
CA TYR A 80 -2.97 -6.50 -18.94
C TYR A 80 -2.55 -5.74 -20.20
N LEU A 81 -2.06 -4.50 -20.06
CA LEU A 81 -1.56 -3.72 -21.18
C LEU A 81 -0.38 -4.41 -21.87
N ILE A 82 0.59 -4.90 -21.08
CA ILE A 82 1.73 -5.67 -21.61
C ILE A 82 1.24 -6.96 -22.29
N ASN A 83 0.32 -7.69 -21.68
CA ASN A 83 -0.24 -8.89 -22.29
C ASN A 83 -0.98 -8.59 -23.61
N ALA A 84 -1.72 -7.48 -23.69
CA ALA A 84 -2.39 -7.07 -24.91
C ALA A 84 -1.41 -6.66 -26.03
N LEU A 85 -0.31 -5.99 -25.68
CA LEU A 85 0.68 -5.52 -26.64
C LEU A 85 1.64 -6.62 -27.11
N PHE A 86 1.99 -7.57 -26.25
CA PHE A 86 3.08 -8.53 -26.48
C PHE A 86 2.69 -10.01 -26.28
N GLY A 87 1.59 -10.29 -25.58
CA GLY A 87 1.13 -11.64 -25.29
C GLY A 87 0.17 -12.24 -26.33
N GLY A 88 -0.30 -11.42 -27.27
CA GLY A 88 -1.08 -11.88 -28.43
C GLY A 88 -0.22 -12.70 -29.38
N LYS A 89 -0.14 -14.01 -29.15
CA LYS A 89 -0.11 -14.94 -30.30
C LYS A 89 -1.49 -14.86 -30.95
N PRO A 90 -1.59 -14.84 -32.30
CA PRO A 90 -2.88 -14.99 -32.96
C PRO A 90 -3.60 -16.27 -32.49
#